data_AF-A0A2D4S1N4-F1
#
_entry.id   AF-A0A2D4S1N4-F1
#
_cell.length_a   1.000
_cell.length_b   1.000
_cell.length_c   1.000
_cell.angle_alpha   90.00
_cell.angle_beta   90.00
_cell.angle_gamma   90.00
#
_symmetry.space_group_name_H-M   'P 1'
#
loop_
_entity.id
_entity.type
_entity.pdbx_description
1 polymer ?
#
loop_
_entity_poly.entity_id
_entity_poly.type
_entity_poly.pdbx_seq_one_letter_code
_entity_poly.pdbx_strand_id
1 'polypeptide(L)'
;MKQPSSKQQALDHLIKLEQDIQQLAQVHSLATLEHKLKIRQNALEFLFANFMTQINQDDLALLKDIQSKSQAMLQDMQNNKQDKSEQIIKYKNTGKRIRLYSDIAQQK
;
A
#
# COMPACT_ATOMS: atom_id res chain seq x y z
N MET A 1 -0.23 21.16 -7.80
CA MET A 1 -0.70 20.42 -9.00
C MET A 1 -1.88 21.19 -9.59
N LYS A 2 -1.92 21.41 -10.91
CA LYS A 2 -3.09 22.02 -11.58
C LYS A 2 -4.26 21.04 -11.44
N GLN A 3 -5.45 21.54 -11.07
CA GLN A 3 -6.63 20.68 -11.01
C GLN A 3 -6.99 20.19 -12.41
N PRO A 4 -7.42 18.93 -12.57
CA PRO A 4 -7.83 18.40 -13.87
C PRO A 4 -8.98 19.24 -14.43
N SER A 5 -8.89 19.65 -15.69
CA SER A 5 -9.94 20.45 -16.34
C SER A 5 -10.97 19.61 -17.10
N SER A 6 -10.77 18.29 -17.17
CA SER A 6 -11.72 17.35 -17.78
C SER A 6 -11.78 16.02 -17.04
N LYS A 7 -12.87 15.26 -17.24
CA LYS A 7 -13.04 13.89 -16.73
C LYS A 7 -11.86 13.00 -17.12
N GLN A 8 -11.47 13.04 -18.40
CA GLN A 8 -10.38 12.21 -18.92
C GLN A 8 -9.07 12.49 -18.19
N GLN A 9 -8.74 13.77 -17.97
CA GLN A 9 -7.54 14.14 -17.22
C GLN A 9 -7.59 13.70 -15.76
N ALA A 10 -8.78 13.71 -15.13
CA ALA A 10 -8.95 13.21 -13.77
C ALA A 10 -8.74 11.68 -13.70
N LEU A 11 -9.22 10.93 -14.69
CA LEU A 11 -9.01 9.49 -14.81
C LEU A 11 -7.56 9.15 -15.14
N ASP A 12 -6.93 9.84 -16.09
CA ASP A 12 -5.52 9.64 -16.43
C ASP A 12 -4.62 9.92 -15.22
N HIS A 13 -4.94 10.94 -14.44
CA HIS A 13 -4.25 11.23 -13.18
C HIS A 13 -4.43 10.11 -12.15
N LEU A 14 -5.64 9.54 -12.02
CA LEU A 14 -5.90 8.38 -11.16
C LEU A 14 -5.12 7.14 -11.60
N ILE A 15 -5.05 6.86 -12.90
CA ILE A 15 -4.28 5.75 -13.46
C ILE A 15 -2.80 5.90 -13.12
N LYS A 16 -2.25 7.10 -13.31
CA LYS A 16 -0.84 7.38 -12.98
C LYS A 16 -0.56 7.21 -11.50
N LEU A 17 -1.45 7.72 -10.63
CA LEU A 17 -1.33 7.53 -9.19
C LEU A 17 -1.39 6.05 -8.81
N GLU A 18 -2.25 5.27 -9.44
CA GLU A 18 -2.32 3.82 -9.21
C GLU A 18 -1.01 3.12 -9.59
N GLN A 19 -0.44 3.45 -10.75
CA GLN A 19 0.86 2.90 -11.17
C GLN A 19 1.97 3.25 -10.17
N ASP A 20 2.04 4.50 -9.72
CA ASP A 20 3.00 4.94 -8.70
C ASP A 20 2.81 4.17 -7.38
N ILE A 21 1.56 3.97 -6.94
CA ILE A 21 1.22 3.25 -5.71
C ILE A 21 1.66 1.79 -5.80
N GLN A 22 1.40 1.12 -6.92
CA GLN A 22 1.81 -0.27 -7.14
C GLN A 22 3.34 -0.43 -7.10
N GLN A 23 4.08 0.50 -7.70
CA GLN A 23 5.55 0.50 -7.61
C GLN A 23 6.03 0.73 -6.17
N LEU A 24 5.45 1.70 -5.46
CA LEU A 24 5.84 2.01 -4.09
C LEU A 24 5.52 0.89 -3.10
N ALA A 25 4.43 0.15 -3.33
CA ALA A 25 4.06 -1.01 -2.54
C ALA A 25 5.16 -2.10 -2.60
N GLN A 26 5.81 -2.26 -3.76
CA GLN A 26 6.91 -3.22 -3.95
C GLN A 26 8.22 -2.74 -3.31
N VAL A 27 8.49 -1.44 -3.31
CA VAL A 27 9.77 -0.86 -2.81
C VAL A 27 9.75 -0.62 -1.28
N HIS A 28 8.66 -1.00 -0.59
CA HIS A 28 8.49 -0.89 0.87
C HIS A 28 8.66 0.52 1.47
N SER A 29 8.55 1.59 0.67
CA SER A 29 8.56 2.97 1.19
C SER A 29 7.17 3.38 1.72
N LEU A 30 6.90 3.03 2.98
CA LEU A 30 5.61 3.23 3.64
C LEU A 30 5.14 4.70 3.68
N ALA A 31 6.04 5.65 4.01
CA ALA A 31 5.66 7.05 4.13
C ALA A 31 5.28 7.67 2.77
N THR A 32 6.02 7.32 1.71
CA THR A 32 5.71 7.79 0.35
C THR A 32 4.42 7.15 -0.17
N LEU A 33 4.21 5.87 0.15
CA LEU A 33 2.99 5.15 -0.20
C LEU A 33 1.75 5.78 0.47
N GLU A 34 1.81 6.07 1.77
CA GLU A 34 0.71 6.69 2.51
C GLU A 34 0.33 8.06 1.93
N HIS A 35 1.33 8.90 1.64
CA HIS A 35 1.10 10.20 1.01
C HIS A 35 0.41 10.05 -0.36
N LYS A 36 0.84 9.10 -1.19
CA LYS A 36 0.25 8.83 -2.50
C LYS A 36 -1.16 8.27 -2.42
N LEU A 37 -1.45 7.40 -1.45
CA LEU A 37 -2.81 6.90 -1.19
C LEU A 37 -3.76 8.04 -0.81
N LYS A 38 -3.31 8.97 0.03
CA LYS A 38 -4.09 10.17 0.38
C LYS A 38 -4.37 11.05 -0.84
N ILE A 39 -3.38 11.24 -1.72
CA ILE A 39 -3.58 11.96 -2.98
C ILE A 39 -4.59 11.24 -3.89
N ARG A 40 -4.53 9.91 -4.00
CA ARG A 40 -5.49 9.12 -4.78
C ARG A 40 -6.91 9.27 -4.23
N GLN A 41 -7.09 9.23 -2.91
CA GLN A 41 -8.38 9.45 -2.28
C GLN A 41 -8.95 10.83 -2.64
N ASN A 42 -8.15 11.88 -2.51
CA ASN A 42 -8.58 13.23 -2.90
C ASN A 42 -8.93 13.33 -4.39
N ALA A 43 -8.21 12.61 -5.26
CA ALA A 43 -8.49 12.57 -6.69
C ALA A 43 -9.80 11.83 -7.01
N LEU A 44 -10.13 10.77 -6.28
CA LEU A 44 -11.43 10.07 -6.38
C LEU A 44 -12.56 10.97 -5.92
N GLU A 45 -12.41 11.63 -4.77
CA GLU A 45 -13.40 12.60 -4.27
C GLU A 45 -13.63 13.72 -5.27
N PHE A 46 -12.57 14.26 -5.87
CA PHE A 46 -12.67 15.25 -6.93
C PHE A 46 -13.40 14.72 -8.17
N LEU A 47 -13.09 13.50 -8.62
CA LEU A 47 -13.75 12.86 -9.76
C LEU A 47 -15.27 12.77 -9.53
N PHE A 48 -15.68 12.24 -8.38
CA PHE A 48 -17.10 12.10 -8.06
C PHE A 48 -17.77 13.46 -7.83
N ALA A 49 -17.13 14.42 -7.17
CA ALA A 49 -17.71 15.74 -6.94
C ALA A 49 -18.00 16.51 -8.24
N ASN A 50 -17.14 16.37 -9.26
CA ASN A 50 -17.22 17.19 -10.47
C ASN A 50 -17.76 16.46 -11.70
N PHE A 51 -17.62 15.13 -11.76
CA PHE A 51 -17.90 14.35 -12.98
C PHE A 51 -18.77 13.11 -12.74
N MET A 52 -19.40 12.93 -11.57
CA MET A 52 -20.20 11.73 -11.26
C MET A 52 -21.29 11.43 -12.30
N THR A 53 -21.97 12.44 -12.82
CA THR A 53 -23.02 12.26 -13.85
C THR A 53 -22.48 11.85 -15.22
N GLN A 54 -21.17 11.96 -15.43
CA GLN A 54 -20.47 11.65 -16.69
C GLN A 54 -19.68 10.34 -16.62
N ILE A 55 -19.74 9.64 -15.47
CA ILE A 55 -19.12 8.33 -15.29
C ILE A 55 -19.93 7.31 -16.10
N ASN A 56 -19.24 6.66 -17.04
CA ASN A 56 -19.82 5.61 -17.87
C ASN A 56 -19.40 4.22 -17.35
N GLN A 57 -19.82 3.17 -18.06
CA GLN A 57 -19.55 1.79 -17.67
C GLN A 57 -18.05 1.43 -17.76
N ASP A 58 -17.30 2.01 -18.69
CA ASP A 58 -15.86 1.79 -18.83
C ASP A 58 -15.08 2.44 -17.68
N ASP A 59 -15.49 3.65 -17.28
CA ASP A 59 -14.94 4.35 -16.12
C ASP A 59 -15.17 3.53 -14.84
N LEU A 60 -16.36 2.94 -14.69
CA LEU A 60 -16.67 2.04 -13.56
C LEU A 60 -15.83 0.76 -13.59
N ALA A 61 -15.56 0.19 -14.77
CA ALA A 61 -14.69 -0.96 -14.91
C ALA A 61 -13.26 -0.64 -14.45
N LEU A 62 -12.75 0.55 -14.82
CA LEU A 62 -11.46 1.05 -14.37
C LEU A 62 -11.41 1.25 -12.85
N LEU A 63 -12.44 1.87 -12.27
CA LEU A 63 -12.52 2.07 -10.81
C LEU A 63 -12.59 0.74 -10.06
N LYS A 64 -13.27 -0.27 -10.63
CA LYS A 64 -13.33 -1.62 -10.07
C LYS A 64 -11.97 -2.33 -10.13
N ASP A 65 -11.21 -2.13 -11.20
CA ASP A 65 -9.84 -2.63 -11.30
C ASP A 65 -8.92 -1.99 -10.24
N ILE A 66 -9.01 -0.67 -10.05
CA ILE A 66 -8.28 0.05 -8.98
C ILE A 66 -8.66 -0.49 -7.60
N GLN A 67 -9.94 -0.78 -7.36
CA GLN A 67 -10.41 -1.38 -6.12
C GLN A 67 -9.81 -2.77 -5.90
N SER A 68 -9.85 -3.64 -6.91
CA SER A 68 -9.30 -4.99 -6.85
C SER A 68 -7.80 -4.98 -6.53
N LYS A 69 -7.03 -4.14 -7.23
CA LYS A 69 -5.60 -3.94 -7.00
C LYS A 69 -5.29 -3.42 -5.59
N SER A 70 -6.13 -2.54 -5.06
CA SER A 70 -6.00 -2.05 -3.68
C SER A 70 -6.26 -3.15 -2.65
N GLN A 71 -7.21 -4.05 -2.90
CA GLN A 71 -7.47 -5.19 -2.03
C GLN A 71 -6.30 -6.18 -2.04
N ALA A 72 -5.75 -6.49 -3.21
CA ALA A 72 -4.56 -7.34 -3.34
C ALA A 72 -3.37 -6.75 -2.57
N MET A 73 -3.10 -5.45 -2.73
CA MET A 73 -2.04 -4.77 -2.00
C MET A 73 -2.24 -4.83 -0.47
N LEU A 74 -3.48 -4.66 0.00
CA LEU A 74 -3.79 -4.76 1.44
C LEU A 74 -3.52 -6.17 1.98
N GLN A 75 -3.86 -7.21 1.21
CA GLN A 75 -3.54 -8.59 1.56
C GLN A 75 -2.02 -8.82 1.62
N ASP A 76 -1.26 -8.32 0.65
CA ASP A 76 0.20 -8.43 0.63
C ASP A 76 0.84 -7.72 1.82
N MET A 77 0.33 -6.54 2.20
CA MET A 77 0.79 -5.83 3.39
C MET A 77 0.49 -6.60 4.69
N GLN A 78 -0.67 -7.26 4.78
CA GLN A 78 -1.02 -8.10 5.93
C GLN A 78 -0.10 -9.32 6.03
N ASN A 79 0.14 -10.01 4.92
CA ASN A 79 1.05 -11.15 4.86
C ASN A 79 2.47 -10.74 5.28
N ASN A 80 2.98 -9.64 4.73
CA ASN A 80 4.29 -9.09 5.10
C ASN A 80 4.40 -8.71 6.59
N LYS A 81 3.32 -8.19 7.18
CA LYS A 81 3.28 -7.89 8.62
C LYS A 81 3.36 -9.17 9.46
N GLN A 82 2.65 -10.22 9.04
CA GLN A 82 2.69 -11.52 9.71
C GLN A 82 4.10 -12.13 9.63
N ASP A 83 4.70 -12.16 8.44
CA ASP A 83 6.06 -12.71 8.25
C ASP A 83 7.10 -11.98 9.10
N LYS A 84 7.06 -10.64 9.14
CA LYS A 84 7.95 -9.85 10.00
C LYS A 84 7.71 -10.12 11.48
N SER A 85 6.45 -10.28 11.90
CA SER A 85 6.12 -10.64 13.29
C SER A 85 6.73 -11.99 13.66
N GLU A 86 6.60 -13.00 12.81
CA GLU A 86 7.18 -14.32 13.01
C GLU A 86 8.71 -14.28 13.05
N GLN A 87 9.34 -13.51 12.17
CA GLN A 87 10.79 -13.30 12.19
C GLN A 87 11.26 -12.64 13.50
N ILE A 88 10.54 -11.64 14.00
CA ILE A 88 10.86 -10.99 15.29
C ILE A 88 10.77 -11.99 16.44
N ILE A 89 9.73 -12.82 16.47
CA ILE A 89 9.57 -13.87 17.50
C ILE A 89 10.73 -14.86 17.43
N LYS A 90 11.08 -15.35 16.22
CA LYS A 90 12.21 -16.25 16.00
C LYS A 90 13.53 -15.61 16.48
N TYR A 91 13.80 -14.36 16.10
CA TYR A 91 15.02 -13.65 16.49
C TYR A 91 15.13 -13.46 18.02
N LYS A 92 14.03 -13.06 18.69
CA LYS A 92 13.99 -12.92 20.15
C LYS A 92 14.26 -14.23 20.88
N ASN A 93 13.74 -15.35 20.36
CA ASN A 93 13.96 -16.67 20.93
C ASN A 93 15.41 -17.14 20.73
N THR A 94 16.02 -16.85 19.58
CA THR A 94 17.44 -17.15 19.32
C THR A 94 18.36 -16.39 20.29
N GLY A 95 18.14 -15.08 20.49
CA GLY A 95 18.94 -14.28 21.43
C GLY A 95 18.88 -14.80 22.87
N LYS A 96 17.70 -15.24 23.34
CA LYS A 96 17.55 -15.85 24.67
C LYS A 96 18.32 -17.17 24.79
N ARG A 97 18.28 -18.03 23.77
CA ARG A 97 19.02 -19.32 23.76
C ARG A 97 20.53 -19.11 23.76
N ILE A 98 21.03 -18.19 22.93
CA ILE A 98 22.48 -17.85 22.90
C ILE A 98 22.94 -17.39 24.29
N ARG A 99 22.18 -16.49 24.93
CA ARG A 99 22.51 -15.99 26.26
C ARG A 99 22.56 -17.10 27.30
N LEU A 100 21.57 -17.99 27.30
CA LEU A 100 21.52 -19.14 28.22
C LEU A 100 22.74 -20.06 28.06
N TYR A 101 23.14 -20.37 26.83
CA TYR A 101 24.31 -21.21 26.57
C TYR A 101 25.62 -20.54 26.98
N SER A 102 25.75 -19.22 26.76
CA SER A 102 26.90 -18.45 27.23
C SER A 102 27.00 -18.43 28.76
N ASP A 103 25.88 -18.22 29.46
CA ASP A 103 25.85 -18.21 30.92
C ASP A 103 26.23 -19.58 31.51
N ILE A 104 25.73 -20.68 30.91
CA ILE A 104 26.11 -22.06 31.30
C ILE A 104 27.61 -22.32 31.06
N ALA A 105 28.17 -21.81 29.95
CA ALA A 105 29.58 -22.01 29.62
C ALA A 105 30.53 -21.23 30.56
N GLN A 106 30.11 -20.09 31.10
CA GLN A 106 30.89 -19.28 32.06
C GLN A 106 30.84 -19.81 33.50
N GLN A 107 29.88 -20.68 33.83
CA GLN A 107 29.77 -21.31 35.16
C GLN A 107 30.62 -22.58 35.33
N LYS A 108 31.41 -22.95 34.31
CA LYS A 108 32.43 -24.02 34.38
C LYS A 108 33.82 -23.41 34.58
#